data_AF-A0A9E1ZQS4-F1
#
_entry.id   AF-A0A9E1ZQS4-F1
#
_cell.length_a   1.000
_cell.length_b   1.000
_cell.length_c   1.000
_cell.angle_alpha   90.00
_cell.angle_beta   90.00
_cell.angle_gamma   90.00
#
_symmetry.space_group_name_H-M   'P 1'
#
loop_
_entity.id
_entity.type
_entity.pdbx_description
1 polymer ?
#
loop_
_entity_poly.entity_id
_entity_poly.type
_entity_poly.pdbx_seq_one_letter_code
_entity_poly.pdbx_strand_id
1 'polypeptide(L)'
;RKLLLKAVEELSKMPTVEKDAPMPVYRVETDPNEFEIHRINEGDWQISGQAIERAAAMTYWGHYGSIRRFQKVMQALKIDVALREKGIKEGDTVLIGEYELEWQE
;
A
#
# COMPACT_ATOMS: atom_id res chain seq x y z
N ARG A 1 28.79 15.90 21.79
CA ARG A 1 28.40 14.52 21.38
C ARG A 1 27.18 13.95 22.16
N LYS A 2 26.43 14.76 22.94
CA LYS A 2 25.29 14.29 23.77
C LYS A 2 23.93 14.23 23.03
N LEU A 3 23.77 15.00 21.95
CA LEU A 3 22.50 15.11 21.21
C LEU A 3 22.20 13.88 20.35
N LEU A 4 23.23 13.28 19.74
CA LEU A 4 23.10 12.07 18.92
C LEU A 4 22.60 10.86 19.72
N LEU A 5 23.04 10.72 20.97
CA LEU A 5 22.64 9.60 21.83
C LEU A 5 21.16 9.69 22.23
N LYS A 6 20.64 10.90 22.44
CA LYS A 6 19.24 11.11 22.84
C LYS A 6 18.26 10.81 21.70
N ALA A 7 18.66 11.08 20.44
CA ALA A 7 17.85 10.75 19.27
C ALA A 7 17.73 9.23 19.04
N VAL A 8 18.78 8.46 19.32
CA VAL A 8 18.76 6.99 19.26
C VAL A 8 17.83 6.39 20.32
N GLU A 9 17.82 6.99 21.51
CA GLU A 9 17.02 6.53 22.64
C GLU A 9 15.51 6.71 22.40
N GLU A 10 15.10 7.77 21.71
CA GLU A 10 13.70 8.02 21.36
C GLU A 10 13.21 7.12 20.22
N LEU A 11 14.03 6.85 19.20
CA LEU A 11 13.71 5.88 18.15
C LEU A 11 13.50 4.47 18.71
N SER A 12 14.17 4.13 19.81
CA SER A 12 14.06 2.82 20.48
C SER A 12 12.74 2.63 21.25
N LYS A 13 12.01 3.72 21.51
CA LYS A 13 10.76 3.72 22.30
C LYS A 13 9.50 3.74 21.44
N MET A 14 9.63 3.94 20.14
CA MET A 14 8.49 3.84 19.25
C MET A 14 8.03 2.38 19.25
N PRO A 15 6.71 2.12 19.38
CA PRO A 15 6.22 0.76 19.22
C PRO A 15 6.62 0.32 17.81
N THR A 16 7.40 -0.75 17.73
CA THR A 16 7.67 -1.43 16.47
C THR A 16 6.29 -1.74 15.89
N VAL A 17 5.94 -1.13 14.76
CA VAL A 17 4.75 -1.53 14.00
C VAL A 17 5.04 -2.97 13.60
N GLU A 18 4.52 -3.90 14.40
CA GLU A 18 4.55 -5.32 14.13
C GLU A 18 3.92 -5.46 12.76
N LYS A 19 4.70 -5.88 11.76
CA LYS A 19 4.14 -6.33 10.49
C LYS A 19 3.30 -7.53 10.86
N ASP A 20 2.00 -7.32 11.09
CA ASP A 20 1.03 -8.37 11.35
C ASP A 20 1.30 -9.49 10.34
N ALA A 21 1.75 -10.63 10.84
CA ALA A 21 1.94 -11.79 9.99
C ALA A 21 0.56 -12.11 9.40
N PRO A 22 0.41 -12.15 8.06
CA PRO A 22 -0.90 -12.36 7.46
C PRO A 22 -1.44 -13.70 7.96
N MET A 23 -2.57 -13.66 8.67
CA MET A 23 -3.27 -14.89 9.05
C MET A 23 -3.58 -15.69 7.78
N PRO A 24 -3.31 -17.01 7.75
CA PRO A 24 -3.57 -17.81 6.57
C PRO A 24 -5.08 -17.92 6.35
N VAL A 25 -5.61 -17.05 5.49
CA VAL A 25 -7.00 -17.13 5.05
C VAL A 25 -7.10 -18.30 4.07
N TYR A 26 -7.74 -19.38 4.52
CA TYR A 26 -8.06 -20.53 3.66
C TYR A 26 -9.16 -20.10 2.69
N ARG A 27 -8.81 -19.89 1.42
CA ARG A 27 -9.70 -19.30 0.42
C ARG A 27 -10.00 -20.32 -0.68
N VAL A 28 -11.28 -20.71 -0.76
CA VAL A 28 -11.90 -21.40 -1.91
C VAL A 28 -11.63 -20.54 -3.15
N GLU A 29 -11.31 -21.17 -4.30
CA GLU A 29 -10.88 -20.53 -5.56
C GLU A 29 -11.39 -19.08 -5.71
N THR A 30 -10.53 -18.15 -5.31
CA THR A 30 -10.90 -16.74 -5.12
C THR A 30 -10.84 -16.03 -6.46
N ASP A 31 -11.79 -15.14 -6.75
CA ASP A 31 -11.72 -14.31 -7.96
C ASP A 31 -10.37 -13.58 -7.95
N PRO A 32 -9.54 -13.72 -9.00
CA PRO A 32 -8.23 -13.08 -9.05
C PRO A 32 -8.30 -11.55 -8.98
N ASN A 33 -9.48 -10.96 -9.21
CA ASN A 33 -9.74 -9.53 -9.11
C ASN A 33 -10.16 -9.08 -7.70
N GLU A 34 -10.38 -10.00 -6.75
CA GLU A 34 -10.60 -9.63 -5.36
C GLU A 34 -9.35 -8.97 -4.78
N PHE A 35 -9.59 -7.97 -3.93
CA PHE A 35 -8.56 -7.24 -3.22
C PHE A 35 -9.04 -6.88 -1.81
N GLU A 36 -8.09 -6.62 -0.92
CA GLU A 36 -8.34 -6.11 0.42
C GLU A 36 -7.55 -4.83 0.64
N ILE A 37 -8.16 -3.85 1.32
CA ILE A 37 -7.53 -2.60 1.71
C ILE A 37 -7.48 -2.51 3.23
N HIS A 38 -6.28 -2.40 3.77
CA HIS A 38 -5.98 -2.22 5.18
C HIS A 38 -5.35 -0.85 5.41
N ARG A 39 -5.74 -0.17 6.48
CA ARG A 39 -5.10 1.10 6.87
C ARG A 39 -4.03 0.78 7.91
N ILE A 40 -2.76 1.02 7.59
CA ILE A 40 -1.65 0.71 8.50
C ILE A 40 -1.45 1.86 9.49
N ASN A 41 -1.34 3.09 8.97
CA ASN A 41 -1.15 4.31 9.76
C ASN A 41 -2.02 5.45 9.24
N GLU A 42 -1.91 6.62 9.86
CA GLU A 42 -2.50 7.84 9.33
C GLU A 42 -1.78 8.26 8.04
N GLY A 43 -2.44 8.03 6.91
CA GLY A 43 -1.91 8.33 5.58
C GLY A 43 -1.27 7.13 4.88
N ASP A 44 -1.17 5.97 5.52
CA ASP A 44 -0.60 4.76 4.90
C ASP A 44 -1.67 3.67 4.68
N TRP A 45 -1.81 3.23 3.43
CA TRP A 45 -2.80 2.26 2.98
C TRP A 45 -2.13 1.04 2.36
N GLN A 46 -2.40 -0.16 2.85
CA GLN A 46 -1.95 -1.40 2.24
C GLN A 46 -3.05 -2.04 1.41
N ILE A 47 -2.73 -2.42 0.19
CA ILE A 47 -3.62 -3.13 -0.72
C ILE A 47 -2.99 -4.47 -1.04
N SER A 48 -3.77 -5.53 -0.86
CA SER A 48 -3.38 -6.90 -1.18
C SER A 48 -4.38 -7.49 -2.18
N GLY A 49 -3.88 -8.29 -3.12
CA GLY A 49 -4.73 -8.88 -4.16
C GLY A 49 -3.94 -9.36 -5.36
N GLN A 50 -4.31 -10.52 -5.91
CA GLN A 50 -3.52 -11.20 -6.92
C GLN A 50 -3.38 -10.39 -8.22
N ALA A 51 -4.47 -9.78 -8.70
CA ALA A 51 -4.43 -8.96 -9.91
C ALA A 51 -3.61 -7.68 -9.73
N ILE A 52 -3.80 -6.97 -8.62
CA ILE A 52 -3.15 -5.67 -8.39
C ILE A 52 -1.65 -5.83 -8.09
N GLU A 53 -1.25 -6.85 -7.34
CA GLU A 53 0.16 -7.15 -7.07
C GLU A 53 0.91 -7.55 -8.34
N ARG A 54 0.30 -8.38 -9.20
CA ARG A 54 0.87 -8.70 -10.52
C ARG A 54 1.00 -7.46 -11.39
N ALA A 55 -0.02 -6.60 -11.43
CA ALA A 55 0.03 -5.36 -12.19
C ALA A 55 1.14 -4.44 -11.68
N ALA A 56 1.33 -4.36 -10.36
CA ALA A 56 2.39 -3.57 -9.75
C ALA A 56 3.78 -4.12 -10.10
N ALA A 57 3.95 -5.45 -10.01
CA ALA A 57 5.20 -6.13 -10.38
C ALA A 57 5.58 -5.98 -11.86
N MET A 58 4.59 -5.88 -12.74
CA MET A 58 4.81 -5.67 -14.17
C MET A 58 4.96 -4.19 -14.55
N THR A 59 4.78 -3.26 -13.60
CA THR A 59 4.83 -1.82 -13.87
C THR A 59 6.25 -1.30 -13.79
N TYR A 60 6.69 -0.59 -14.84
CA TYR A 60 7.95 0.14 -14.82
C TYR A 60 7.78 1.52 -14.17
N TRP A 61 8.04 1.62 -12.86
CA TRP A 61 7.82 2.82 -12.04
C TRP A 61 8.66 4.04 -12.42
N GLY A 62 9.79 3.84 -13.11
CA GLY A 62 10.65 4.94 -13.59
C GLY A 62 10.08 5.72 -14.78
N HIS A 63 8.88 5.40 -15.25
CA HIS A 63 8.27 6.03 -16.42
C HIS A 63 6.81 6.43 -16.15
N TYR A 64 6.54 7.73 -16.27
CA TYR A 64 5.22 8.32 -15.99
C TYR A 64 4.08 7.66 -16.79
N GLY A 65 4.32 7.30 -18.05
CA GLY A 65 3.34 6.61 -18.87
C GLY A 65 2.94 5.23 -18.34
N SER A 66 3.83 4.55 -17.62
CA SER A 66 3.57 3.25 -16.98
C SER A 66 2.74 3.43 -15.71
N ILE A 67 3.06 4.44 -14.90
CA ILE A 67 2.27 4.82 -13.72
C ILE A 67 0.83 5.13 -14.11
N ARG A 68 0.62 5.91 -15.18
CA ARG A 68 -0.73 6.21 -15.68
C ARG A 68 -1.49 4.97 -16.16
N ARG A 69 -0.79 3.95 -16.69
CA ARG A 69 -1.43 2.67 -17.04
C ARG A 69 -1.81 1.90 -15.79
N PHE A 70 -0.96 1.89 -14.77
CA PHE A 70 -1.24 1.26 -13.48
C PHE A 70 -2.46 1.90 -12.80
N GLN A 71 -2.58 3.23 -12.80
CA GLN A 71 -3.75 3.94 -12.28
C GLN A 71 -5.06 3.49 -12.98
N LYS A 72 -5.02 3.24 -14.29
CA LYS A 72 -6.18 2.69 -15.01
C LYS A 72 -6.51 1.25 -14.59
N VAL A 73 -5.52 0.45 -14.22
CA VAL A 73 -5.75 -0.89 -13.67
C VAL A 73 -6.44 -0.80 -12.32
N MET A 74 -5.99 0.11 -11.44
CA MET A 74 -6.67 0.37 -10.16
C MET A 74 -8.14 0.77 -10.35
N GLN A 75 -8.43 1.64 -11.33
CA GLN A 75 -9.80 2.03 -11.69
C GLN A 75 -10.62 0.85 -12.23
N ALA A 76 -10.05 0.01 -13.09
CA ALA A 76 -10.72 -1.16 -13.62
C ALA A 76 -11.09 -2.17 -12.52
N LEU A 77 -10.24 -2.29 -11.49
CA LEU A 77 -10.47 -3.11 -10.31
C LEU A 77 -11.33 -2.41 -9.25
N LYS A 78 -11.77 -1.15 -9.46
CA LYS A 78 -12.52 -0.32 -8.50
C LYS A 78 -11.80 -0.08 -7.18
N ILE A 79 -10.47 -0.16 -7.17
CA ILE A 79 -9.64 0.08 -6.00
C ILE A 79 -9.67 1.57 -5.65
N ASP A 80 -9.69 2.45 -6.65
CA ASP A 80 -9.79 3.90 -6.46
C ASP A 80 -11.06 4.30 -5.70
N VAL A 81 -12.20 3.71 -6.06
CA VAL A 81 -13.48 3.94 -5.38
C VAL A 81 -13.40 3.46 -3.94
N ALA A 82 -12.89 2.25 -3.71
CA ALA A 82 -12.78 1.67 -2.38
C ALA A 82 -11.82 2.45 -1.46
N LEU A 83 -10.72 3.01 -2.00
CA LEU A 83 -9.83 3.89 -1.25
C LEU A 83 -10.49 5.22 -0.89
N ARG A 84 -11.23 5.84 -1.83
CA ARG A 84 -11.97 7.08 -1.58
C ARG A 84 -13.06 6.88 -0.52
N GLU A 85 -13.79 5.77 -0.56
CA GLU A 85 -14.80 5.43 0.46
C GLU A 85 -14.18 5.27 1.86
N LYS A 86 -12.94 4.78 1.93
CA LYS A 86 -12.17 4.70 3.17
C LYS A 86 -11.52 6.02 3.60
N GLY A 87 -11.52 7.03 2.73
CA GLY A 87 -11.08 8.38 3.03
C GLY A 87 -9.59 8.63 2.78
N ILE A 88 -9.00 7.98 1.76
CA ILE A 88 -7.67 8.33 1.25
C ILE A 88 -7.62 9.82 0.85
N LYS A 89 -6.47 10.46 1.02
CA LYS A 89 -6.22 11.85 0.64
C LYS A 89 -5.07 11.98 -0.33
N GLU A 90 -5.03 13.10 -1.05
CA GLU A 90 -3.87 13.49 -1.86
C GLU A 90 -2.59 13.48 -1.01
N GLY A 91 -1.55 12.82 -1.50
CA GLY A 91 -0.28 12.68 -0.78
C GLY A 91 -0.22 11.53 0.23
N ASP A 92 -1.31 10.78 0.43
CA ASP A 92 -1.28 9.53 1.20
C ASP A 92 -0.45 8.45 0.47
N THR A 93 0.14 7.55 1.23
CA THR A 93 0.96 6.45 0.72
C THR A 93 0.12 5.19 0.51
N VAL A 94 0.27 4.57 -0.66
CA VAL A 94 -0.36 3.30 -1.02
C VAL A 94 0.72 2.23 -1.23
N LEU A 95 0.67 1.18 -0.41
CA LEU A 95 1.56 0.02 -0.45
C LEU A 95 0.88 -1.15 -1.14
N ILE A 96 1.54 -1.72 -2.15
CA ILE A 96 1.06 -2.84 -2.96
C ILE A 96 2.20 -3.84 -3.11
N GLY A 97 2.16 -4.93 -2.34
CA GLY A 97 3.28 -5.87 -2.26
C GLY A 97 4.55 -5.18 -1.74
N GLU A 98 5.58 -5.08 -2.58
CA GLU A 98 6.83 -4.38 -2.29
C GLU A 98 6.89 -2.95 -2.84
N TYR A 99 5.85 -2.51 -3.55
CA TYR A 99 5.80 -1.22 -4.21
C TYR A 99 5.06 -0.20 -3.35
N GLU A 100 5.55 1.03 -3.38
CA GLU A 100 5.00 2.18 -2.68
C GLU A 100 4.69 3.27 -3.70
N LEU A 101 3.50 3.86 -3.58
CA LEU A 101 3.06 4.96 -4.42
C LEU A 101 2.46 6.07 -3.59
N GLU A 102 2.69 7.31 -4.00
CA GLU A 102 1.93 8.46 -3.52
C GLU A 102 0.58 8.52 -4.26
N TRP A 103 -0.50 8.72 -3.51
CA TRP A 103 -1.83 8.89 -4.04
C TRP A 103 -1.99 10.28 -4.69
N GLN A 104 -2.40 10.28 -5.96
CA GLN A 104 -2.68 11.46 -6.75
C GLN A 104 -4.05 11.33 -7.43
N GLU A 105 -4.92 12.32 -7.23
CA GLU A 105 -6.28 12.42 -7.81
C GLU A 105 -6.28 12.80 -9.31
#